data_AF-A0A444K1P5-F1
#
_entry.id   AF-A0A444K1P5-F1
#
_cell.length_a   1.000
_cell.length_b   1.000
_cell.length_c   1.000
_cell.angle_alpha   90.00
_cell.angle_beta   90.00
_cell.angle_gamma   90.00
#
_symmetry.space_group_name_H-M   'P 1'
#
loop_
_entity.id
_entity.type
_entity.pdbx_description
1 polymer ?
#
loop_
_entity_poly.entity_id
_entity_poly.type
_entity_poly.pdbx_seq_one_letter_code
_entity_poly.pdbx_strand_id
1 'polypeptide(L)' 'MVETGPDRAVDGVVRWRRIDLKRVIKERFGVDYDARYVGKLLHKLGFSHISARPHHPGQDVHIVEEFKNVWPARRQEVYF' A
#
# COMPACT_ATOMS: atom_id res chain seq x y z
N MET A 1 -1.20 3.47 10.92
CA MET A 1 -2.58 3.08 10.53
C MET A 1 -2.79 3.24 9.02
N VAL A 2 -2.85 4.46 8.48
CA VAL A 2 -3.11 4.65 7.04
C VAL A 2 -1.93 4.15 6.19
N GLU A 3 -0.69 4.55 6.55
CA GLU A 3 0.54 4.11 5.87
C GLU A 3 0.80 2.61 5.98
N THR A 4 0.55 2.06 7.17
CA THR A 4 0.72 0.62 7.47
C THR A 4 -0.22 -0.25 6.63
N GLY A 5 -1.33 0.31 6.13
CA GLY A 5 -2.40 -0.46 5.52
C GLY A 5 -3.27 -1.20 6.54
N PRO A 6 -4.36 -1.85 6.08
CA PRO A 6 -5.22 -2.65 6.94
C PRO A 6 -4.58 -4.00 7.28
N ASP A 7 -4.86 -4.51 8.47
CA ASP A 7 -4.62 -5.90 8.81
C ASP A 7 -5.80 -6.72 8.29
N ARG A 8 -5.53 -7.68 7.40
CA ARG A 8 -6.58 -8.50 6.80
C ARG A 8 -7.34 -9.33 7.84
N ALA A 9 -6.69 -9.81 8.89
CA ALA A 9 -7.31 -10.66 9.91
C ALA A 9 -8.22 -9.85 10.84
N VAL A 10 -7.85 -8.60 11.13
CA VAL A 10 -8.60 -7.73 12.05
C VAL A 10 -9.63 -6.87 11.31
N ASP A 11 -9.22 -6.23 10.22
CA ASP A 11 -10.02 -5.22 9.53
C ASP A 11 -10.91 -5.80 8.42
N GLY A 12 -10.56 -7.01 7.92
CA GLY A 12 -11.31 -7.72 6.89
C GLY A 12 -11.21 -7.11 5.48
N VAL A 13 -10.32 -6.13 5.28
CA VAL A 13 -10.14 -5.43 4.00
C VAL A 13 -8.68 -5.50 3.54
N VAL A 14 -8.46 -5.54 2.23
CA VAL A 14 -7.11 -5.61 1.62
C VAL A 14 -6.50 -4.21 1.46
N ARG A 15 -7.34 -3.17 1.35
CA ARG A 15 -6.91 -1.77 1.23
C ARG A 15 -7.86 -0.89 2.01
N TRP A 16 -7.35 0.23 2.50
CA TRP A 16 -8.19 1.26 3.09
C TRP A 16 -9.03 1.97 2.01
N ARG A 17 -10.36 1.82 2.05
CA ARG A 17 -11.27 2.74 1.36
C ARG A 17 -11.64 3.88 2.31
N ARG A 18 -12.12 5.00 1.75
CA ARG A 18 -12.61 6.14 2.54
C ARG A 18 -13.72 5.73 3.53
N ILE A 19 -14.58 4.78 3.15
CA ILE A 19 -15.64 4.25 4.02
C ILE A 19 -15.09 3.42 5.19
N ASP A 20 -14.00 2.68 4.98
CA ASP A 20 -13.36 1.88 6.02
C ASP A 20 -12.66 2.83 7.01
N LEU A 21 -11.95 3.83 6.49
CA LEU A 21 -11.31 4.86 7.31
C LEU A 21 -12.33 5.71 8.09
N LYS A 22 -13.48 6.03 7.51
CA LYS A 22 -14.59 6.65 8.26
C LYS A 22 -14.97 5.82 9.48
N ARG A 23 -15.16 4.50 9.31
CA ARG A 23 -15.51 3.58 10.41
C ARG A 23 -14.43 3.60 11.50
N VAL A 24 -13.16 3.44 11.12
CA VAL A 24 -12.06 3.39 12.09
C VAL A 24 -11.87 4.73 12.80
N ILE A 25 -12.07 5.87 12.11
CA ILE A 25 -12.01 7.19 12.74
C ILE A 25 -13.12 7.33 13.78
N LYS A 26 -14.34 6.90 13.45
CA LYS A 26 -15.47 6.92 14.40
C LYS A 26 -15.19 6.04 15.62
N GLU A 27 -14.65 4.84 15.42
CA GLU A 27 -14.34 3.90 16.50
C GLU A 27 -13.21 4.41 17.41
N ARG A 28 -12.13 4.95 16.84
CA ARG A 28 -10.96 5.39 17.61
C ARG A 28 -11.11 6.77 18.25
N PHE A 29 -11.84 7.68 17.59
CA PHE A 29 -11.89 9.10 17.99
C PHE A 29 -13.31 9.60 18.29
N GLY A 30 -14.34 8.79 18.06
CA GLY A 30 -15.75 9.19 18.26
C GLY A 30 -16.29 10.18 17.23
N VAL A 31 -15.53 10.50 16.18
CA VAL A 31 -15.91 11.51 15.18
C VAL A 31 -16.48 10.85 13.93
N ASP A 32 -17.73 11.17 13.60
CA ASP A 32 -18.40 10.66 12.40
C ASP A 32 -18.27 11.64 11.23
N TYR A 33 -17.29 11.41 10.35
CA TYR A 33 -17.09 12.20 9.14
C TYR A 33 -17.90 11.68 7.95
N ASP A 34 -18.23 12.56 7.01
CA ASP A 34 -18.62 12.16 5.66
C ASP A 34 -17.42 11.55 4.90
N ALA A 35 -17.67 10.55 4.05
CA ALA A 35 -16.61 9.85 3.32
C ALA A 35 -15.82 10.79 2.36
N ARG A 36 -16.45 11.85 1.83
CA ARG A 36 -15.76 12.86 1.01
C ARG A 36 -14.83 13.71 1.87
N TYR A 37 -15.25 14.03 3.10
CA TYR A 37 -14.42 14.78 4.04
C TYR A 37 -13.18 13.99 4.48
N VAL A 38 -13.31 12.67 4.69
CA VAL A 38 -12.15 11.78 4.92
C VAL A 38 -11.14 11.90 3.78
N GLY A 39 -11.58 11.97 2.52
CA GLY A 39 -10.70 12.22 1.39
C GLY A 39 -9.94 13.55 1.48
N LYS A 40 -10.61 14.64 1.90
CA LYS A 40 -9.98 15.96 2.12
C LYS A 40 -8.96 15.91 3.25
N LEU A 41 -9.29 15.21 4.34
CA LEU A 41 -8.40 15.03 5.48
C LEU A 41 -7.13 14.29 5.06
N LEU A 42 -7.26 13.17 4.34
CA LEU A 42 -6.11 12.41 3.83
C LEU A 42 -5.23 13.27 2.91
N HIS A 43 -5.83 14.08 2.03
CA HIS A 43 -5.06 15.00 1.19
C HIS A 43 -4.27 16.02 2.01
N LYS A 44 -4.91 16.65 3.00
CA LYS A 44 -4.26 17.61 3.90
C LYS A 44 -3.12 17.00 4.70
N LEU A 45 -3.23 15.71 5.03
CA LEU A 45 -2.21 14.94 5.76
C LEU A 45 -1.13 14.32 4.84
N GLY A 46 -1.17 14.55 3.52
CA GLY A 46 -0.18 14.01 2.58
C GLY A 46 -0.43 12.56 2.13
N PHE A 47 -1.56 11.96 2.51
CA PHE A 47 -1.92 10.58 2.18
C PHE A 47 -2.69 10.42 0.86
N SER A 48 -2.74 11.47 0.02
CA SER A 48 -3.46 11.46 -1.26
C SER A 48 -2.92 10.43 -2.26
N HIS A 49 -1.65 10.03 -2.13
CA HIS A 49 -0.96 9.10 -3.04
C HIS A 49 -0.61 7.75 -2.40
N ILE A 50 -1.41 7.28 -1.43
CA ILE A 50 -1.28 5.92 -0.90
C ILE A 50 -2.09 4.96 -1.78
N SER A 51 -1.42 4.31 -2.73
CA SER A 51 -1.92 3.09 -3.36
C SER A 51 -1.37 1.89 -2.59
N ALA A 52 -2.23 0.93 -2.27
CA ALA A 52 -1.73 -0.38 -1.86
C ALA A 52 -0.95 -0.94 -3.06
N ARG A 53 0.37 -1.08 -2.94
CA ARG A 53 1.17 -1.81 -3.93
C ARG A 53 0.56 -3.21 -4.03
N PRO A 54 0.10 -3.65 -5.21
CA PRO A 54 -0.43 -5.00 -5.36
C PRO A 54 0.66 -5.98 -4.93
N HIS A 55 0.46 -6.65 -3.80
CA HIS A 55 1.31 -7.73 -3.36
C HIS A 55 0.62 -9.03 -3.75
N HIS A 56 1.25 -9.82 -4.61
CA HIS A 56 0.67 -11.09 -5.02
C HIS A 56 0.76 -12.07 -3.84
N PRO A 57 -0.33 -12.79 -3.46
CA PRO A 57 -0.29 -13.72 -2.32
C PRO A 57 0.75 -14.85 -2.43
N GLY A 58 1.22 -15.18 -3.64
CA GLY A 58 2.31 -16.13 -3.88
C GLY A 58 3.70 -15.48 -4.01
N GLN A 59 3.83 -14.20 -3.69
CA GLN A 59 5.10 -13.49 -3.76
C GLN A 59 5.96 -13.85 -2.55
N ASP A 60 6.84 -14.83 -2.73
CA ASP A 60 7.86 -15.16 -1.74
C ASP A 60 8.94 -14.08 -1.72
N VAL A 61 9.19 -13.52 -0.53
CA VAL A 61 10.21 -12.48 -0.31
C VAL A 61 11.60 -12.97 -0.72
N HIS A 62 11.91 -14.25 -0.48
CA HIS A 62 13.20 -14.85 -0.85
C HIS A 62 13.37 -14.92 -2.36
N ILE A 63 12.33 -15.32 -3.11
CA ILE A 63 12.37 -15.37 -4.58
C ILE A 63 12.54 -13.97 -5.17
N VAL A 64 11.87 -12.96 -4.61
CA VAL A 64 11.98 -11.57 -5.06
C VAL A 64 13.38 -10.99 -4.80
N GLU A 65 13.98 -11.30 -3.65
CA GLU A 65 15.34 -10.83 -3.32
C GLU A 65 16.39 -11.46 -4.22
N GLU A 66 16.30 -12.77 -4.48
CA GLU A 66 17.20 -13.47 -5.40
C GLU A 66 17.11 -12.92 -6.83
N PHE A 67 15.91 -12.58 -7.28
CA PHE A 67 15.68 -12.05 -8.63
C PHE A 67 16.11 -10.59 -8.84
N LYS A 68 16.29 -9.79 -7.78
CA LYS A 68 16.63 -8.35 -7.93
C LYS A 68 18.03 -8.09 -8.51
N ASN A 69 18.92 -9.09 -8.56
CA ASN A 69 20.32 -8.92 -8.93
C ASN A 69 20.77 -9.70 -10.20
N VAL A 70 19.86 -10.29 -10.98
CA VAL A 70 20.22 -11.23 -12.08
C VAL A 70 20.48 -10.56 -13.44
N TRP A 71 20.68 -9.24 -13.51
CA TRP A 71 21.00 -8.62 -14.80
C TRP A 71 22.47 -8.88 -15.18
N PRO A 72 22.76 -9.45 -16.36
CA PRO A 72 24.13 -9.58 -16.81
C PRO A 72 24.69 -8.18 -17.15
N ALA A 73 25.90 -7.90 -16.69
CA ALA A 73 26.67 -6.75 -17.14
C ALA A 73 26.78 -6.78 -18.68
N ARG A 74 26.64 -5.60 -19.28
CA ARG A 74 26.62 -5.33 -20.73
C ARG A 74 27.68 -6.16 -21.47
N ARG A 75 27.23 -7.02 -22.41
CA ARG A 75 28.06 -7.87 -23.28
C ARG A 75 29.07 -6.97 -24.03
N GLN A 76 30.37 -7.14 -23.82
CA GLN A 76 31.38 -6.51 -24.68
C GLN A 76 31.31 -7.20 -26.06
N GLU A 77 31.00 -6.42 -27.09
CA GLU A 77 31.14 -6.84 -28.49
C GLU A 77 32.63 -7.04 -28.77
N VAL A 78 32.98 -8.28 -29.15
CA VAL A 78 34.31 -8.61 -29.67
C VAL A 78 34.26 -8.39 -31.18
N TYR A 79 34.93 -7.36 -31.67
CA TYR A 79 35.20 -7.18 -33.10
C TYR A 79 36.40 -8.05 -33.49
N PHE A 80 36.24 -8.85 -34.54
CA PHE A 80 37.33 -9.50 -35.28
C PHE A 80 37.44 -8.85 -36.66
#